data_AF-A0A9P7N602-F1
#
_entry.id   AF-A0A9P7N602-F1
#
_cell.length_a   1.000
_cell.length_b   1.000
_cell.length_c   1.000
_cell.angle_alpha   90.00
_cell.angle_beta   90.00
_cell.angle_gamma   90.00
#
_symmetry.space_group_name_H-M   'P 1'
#
loop_
_entity.id
_entity.type
_entity.pdbx_description
1 polymer ?
#
loop_
_entity_poly.entity_id
_entity_poly.type
_entity_poly.pdbx_seq_one_letter_code
_entity_poly.pdbx_strand_id
1 'polypeptide(L)'
;MSCQSTKSAMNLAQTNPKPSSIHQRIFAGFVRHDCGELAQCFGPFQILISSKWPEIRQHLLQSRCYNAYPERGLTQTTLQVDLGNQPSRCSCVIFETLDPSRQQIVGIILTSDDTIAFAPAVQIKQIQVDRFFASLILANIRIDIAVDRDVLGKIDVEAVTDCIVDLFDRKLRYVSNCDKWDQGGRSVFRESVSHFTRRGKRVEFCLPAFPCKSSSTGKVLSEAPDLGEYMALENMHNFIQDIEAVYEPGAKLWIISDGHVFSDCSE
;
A
#
# COMPACT_ATOMS: atom_id res chain seq x y z
N MET A 1 -0.64 46.25 -42.62
CA MET A 1 -0.88 44.98 -43.34
C MET A 1 -1.12 43.91 -42.31
N SER A 2 -2.39 43.60 -42.10
CA SER A 2 -2.90 42.58 -41.19
C SER A 2 -2.97 41.26 -41.96
N CYS A 3 -2.36 40.20 -41.44
CA CYS A 3 -2.54 38.85 -41.96
C CYS A 3 -3.23 38.02 -40.87
N GLN A 4 -4.56 37.98 -40.97
CA GLN A 4 -5.43 37.10 -40.17
C GLN A 4 -5.28 35.67 -40.69
N SER A 5 -4.83 34.75 -39.83
CA SER A 5 -4.89 33.31 -40.10
C SER A 5 -6.18 32.76 -39.53
N THR A 6 -6.99 32.15 -40.39
CA THR A 6 -8.29 31.55 -40.10
C THR A 6 -8.14 30.04 -39.95
N LYS A 7 -8.88 29.48 -38.97
CA LYS A 7 -9.36 28.09 -38.86
C LYS A 7 -8.33 26.97 -38.55
N SER A 8 -8.45 26.45 -37.33
CA SER A 8 -8.92 25.07 -37.15
C SER A 8 -9.46 24.87 -35.74
N ALA A 9 -10.78 24.70 -35.66
CA ALA A 9 -11.46 24.12 -34.51
C ALA A 9 -11.11 22.62 -34.49
N MET A 10 -10.24 22.20 -33.56
CA MET A 10 -9.99 20.79 -33.30
C MET A 10 -10.86 20.34 -32.13
N ASN A 11 -11.81 19.47 -32.48
CA ASN A 11 -12.59 18.56 -31.64
C ASN A 11 -12.22 18.52 -30.15
N LEU A 12 -13.12 19.05 -29.31
CA LEU A 12 -13.34 18.45 -27.99
C LEU A 12 -13.94 17.06 -28.24
N ALA A 13 -13.09 16.04 -28.16
CA ALA A 13 -13.57 14.68 -27.98
C ALA A 13 -14.39 14.65 -26.69
N GLN A 14 -15.72 14.51 -26.83
CA GLN A 14 -16.61 14.08 -25.76
C GLN A 14 -16.18 12.67 -25.37
N THR A 15 -15.19 12.58 -24.49
CA THR A 15 -14.90 11.34 -23.79
C THR A 15 -16.06 11.12 -22.84
N ASN A 16 -16.84 10.06 -23.08
CA ASN A 16 -17.82 9.60 -22.09
C ASN A 16 -17.07 9.45 -20.76
N PRO A 17 -17.59 10.02 -19.65
CA PRO A 17 -16.91 9.93 -18.37
C PRO A 17 -16.74 8.45 -18.03
N LYS A 18 -15.50 7.98 -17.99
CA LYS A 18 -15.18 6.62 -17.56
C LYS A 18 -15.30 6.59 -16.04
N PRO A 19 -15.99 5.61 -15.44
CA PRO A 19 -15.99 5.47 -13.99
C PRO A 19 -14.54 5.33 -13.50
N SER A 20 -14.17 6.10 -12.48
CA SER A 20 -12.85 6.03 -11.88
C SER A 20 -12.63 4.65 -11.26
N SER A 21 -11.43 4.11 -11.45
CA SER A 21 -11.09 2.80 -10.91
C SER A 21 -11.15 2.82 -9.38
N ILE A 22 -11.44 1.68 -8.75
CA ILE A 22 -11.46 1.60 -7.28
C ILE A 22 -10.13 2.07 -6.67
N HIS A 23 -8.99 1.75 -7.31
CA HIS A 23 -7.67 2.18 -6.87
C HIS A 23 -7.52 3.70 -6.79
N GLN A 24 -8.13 4.44 -7.72
CA GLN A 24 -8.11 5.91 -7.70
C GLN A 24 -9.04 6.50 -6.64
N ARG A 25 -10.08 5.75 -6.25
CA ARG A 25 -11.06 6.18 -5.24
C ARG A 25 -10.71 5.74 -3.82
N ILE A 26 -9.73 4.85 -3.63
CA ILE A 26 -9.23 4.52 -2.29
C ILE A 26 -8.62 5.78 -1.69
N PHE A 27 -9.25 6.26 -0.63
CA PHE A 27 -8.86 7.46 0.07
C PHE A 27 -7.89 7.14 1.21
N ALA A 28 -8.27 6.15 2.03
CA ALA A 28 -7.43 5.63 3.10
C ALA A 28 -7.89 4.23 3.50
N GLY A 29 -7.00 3.47 4.13
CA GLY A 29 -7.36 2.31 4.93
C GLY A 29 -7.12 2.57 6.41
N PHE A 30 -7.76 1.78 7.26
CA PHE A 30 -7.61 1.89 8.70
C PHE A 30 -7.76 0.54 9.40
N VAL A 31 -7.24 0.50 10.62
CA VAL A 31 -7.48 -0.53 11.61
C VAL A 31 -8.03 0.16 12.85
N ARG A 32 -9.12 -0.35 13.40
CA ARG A 32 -9.73 0.16 14.63
C ARG A 32 -10.08 -0.97 15.59
N HIS A 33 -10.17 -0.62 16.86
CA HIS A 33 -10.70 -1.49 17.88
C HIS A 33 -12.23 -1.58 17.80
N ASP A 34 -12.80 -2.59 18.45
CA ASP A 34 -14.24 -2.78 18.60
C ASP A 34 -14.92 -1.57 19.26
N CYS A 35 -14.25 -0.92 20.22
CA CYS A 35 -14.67 0.33 20.85
C CYS A 35 -14.71 1.55 19.90
N GLY A 36 -14.24 1.40 18.67
CA GLY A 36 -14.19 2.43 17.64
C GLY A 36 -12.95 3.33 17.67
N GLU A 37 -12.01 3.09 18.58
CA GLU A 37 -10.72 3.81 18.60
C GLU A 37 -9.85 3.42 17.40
N LEU A 38 -9.28 4.42 16.74
CA LEU A 38 -8.38 4.23 15.61
C LEU A 38 -7.04 3.68 16.12
N ALA A 39 -6.68 2.50 15.65
CA ALA A 39 -5.39 1.89 15.97
C ALA A 39 -4.32 2.28 14.95
N GLN A 40 -4.67 2.25 13.66
CA GLN A 40 -3.77 2.65 12.59
C GLN A 40 -4.56 3.20 11.41
N CYS A 41 -3.98 4.17 10.69
CA CYS A 41 -4.47 4.63 9.40
C CYS A 41 -3.33 4.61 8.39
N PHE A 42 -3.63 4.31 7.14
CA PHE A 42 -2.65 4.20 6.06
C PHE A 42 -3.24 4.67 4.73
N GLY A 43 -2.36 5.02 3.80
CA GLY A 43 -2.72 5.52 2.48
C GLY A 43 -2.52 7.03 2.33
N PRO A 44 -2.84 7.58 1.14
CA PRO A 44 -2.44 8.95 0.76
C PRO A 44 -2.98 10.04 1.69
N PHE A 45 -4.17 9.83 2.26
CA PHE A 45 -4.86 10.81 3.09
C PHE A 45 -4.92 10.42 4.58
N GLN A 46 -3.97 9.58 5.04
CA GLN A 46 -3.98 9.05 6.42
C GLN A 46 -4.00 10.14 7.52
N ILE A 47 -3.29 11.26 7.32
CA ILE A 47 -3.19 12.35 8.30
C ILE A 47 -4.56 13.03 8.48
N LEU A 48 -5.21 13.31 7.35
CA LEU A 48 -6.53 13.92 7.31
C LEU A 48 -7.57 13.00 7.96
N ILE A 49 -7.58 11.72 7.60
CA ILE A 49 -8.51 10.73 8.18
C ILE A 49 -8.28 10.57 9.68
N SER A 50 -7.04 10.52 10.13
CA SER A 50 -6.71 10.43 11.55
C SER A 50 -7.24 11.66 12.31
N SER A 51 -7.12 12.87 11.74
CA SER A 51 -7.66 14.11 12.31
C SER A 51 -9.19 14.13 12.35
N LYS A 52 -9.84 13.62 11.30
CA LYS A 52 -11.31 13.54 11.18
C LYS A 52 -11.92 12.28 11.80
N TRP A 53 -11.11 11.41 12.37
CA TRP A 53 -11.57 10.12 12.91
C TRP A 53 -12.69 10.25 13.95
N PRO A 54 -12.69 11.23 14.88
CA PRO A 54 -13.79 11.35 15.85
C PRO A 54 -15.16 11.52 15.19
N GLU A 55 -15.24 12.28 14.10
CA GLU A 55 -16.46 12.49 13.32
C GLU A 55 -16.88 11.19 12.60
N ILE A 56 -15.93 10.51 11.97
CA ILE A 56 -16.16 9.22 11.29
C ILE A 56 -16.63 8.16 12.29
N ARG A 57 -15.94 8.03 13.43
CA ARG A 57 -16.26 7.10 14.52
C ARG A 57 -17.67 7.30 15.04
N GLN A 58 -18.08 8.55 15.26
CA GLN A 58 -19.43 8.85 15.74
C GLN A 58 -20.51 8.31 14.79
N HIS A 59 -20.34 8.49 13.48
CA HIS A 59 -21.27 7.97 12.47
C HIS A 59 -21.24 6.44 12.37
N LEU A 60 -20.05 5.83 12.44
CA LEU A 60 -19.90 4.37 12.43
C LEU A 60 -20.60 3.71 13.63
N LEU A 61 -20.46 4.28 14.82
CA LEU A 61 -21.09 3.76 16.05
C LEU A 61 -22.61 3.99 16.10
N GLN A 62 -23.12 5.01 15.41
CA GLN A 62 -24.56 5.30 15.33
C GLN A 62 -25.28 4.49 14.24
N SER A 63 -24.56 3.98 13.26
CA SER A 63 -25.13 3.20 12.16
C SER A 63 -25.64 1.85 12.68
N ARG A 64 -26.86 1.46 12.29
CA ARG A 64 -27.62 0.27 12.76
C ARG A 64 -26.92 -1.10 12.60
N CYS A 65 -25.69 -1.13 12.09
CA CYS A 65 -24.84 -2.31 11.91
C CYS A 65 -24.08 -2.70 13.18
N TYR A 66 -24.12 -1.87 14.24
CA TYR A 66 -23.45 -2.14 15.50
C TYR A 66 -24.26 -3.12 16.37
N ASN A 67 -24.36 -4.37 15.90
CA ASN A 67 -24.72 -5.48 16.77
C ASN A 67 -23.43 -6.04 17.37
N ALA A 68 -23.52 -6.46 18.64
CA ALA A 68 -22.45 -6.92 19.52
C ALA A 68 -21.60 -8.12 19.02
N TYR A 69 -21.80 -8.52 17.76
CA TYR A 69 -20.97 -9.41 16.97
C TYR A 69 -21.08 -8.91 15.52
N PRO A 70 -20.03 -8.36 14.89
CA PRO A 70 -20.07 -8.18 13.45
C PRO A 70 -20.27 -9.57 12.87
N GLU A 71 -21.36 -9.78 12.14
CA GLU A 71 -21.46 -10.98 11.29
C GLU A 71 -20.15 -11.07 10.50
N ARG A 72 -19.65 -12.28 10.23
CA ARG A 72 -18.34 -12.53 9.56
C ARG A 72 -18.23 -11.96 8.12
N GLY A 73 -19.11 -11.03 7.74
CA GLY A 73 -19.22 -10.44 6.43
C GLY A 73 -18.82 -8.95 6.39
N LEU A 74 -18.71 -8.48 5.16
CA LEU A 74 -18.37 -7.11 4.83
C LEU A 74 -19.52 -6.15 5.17
N THR A 75 -19.27 -5.20 6.08
CA THR A 75 -20.18 -4.08 6.35
C THR A 75 -19.89 -2.93 5.39
N GLN A 76 -20.93 -2.16 5.08
CA GLN A 76 -20.83 -0.97 4.23
C GLN A 76 -21.60 0.17 4.89
N THR A 77 -20.93 1.31 5.06
CA THR A 77 -21.51 2.52 5.64
C THR A 77 -21.21 3.70 4.73
N THR A 78 -22.25 4.39 4.27
CA THR A 78 -22.09 5.63 3.50
C THR A 78 -22.18 6.82 4.43
N LEU A 79 -21.22 7.74 4.36
CA LEU A 79 -21.21 8.96 5.14
C LEU A 79 -20.82 10.16 4.29
N GLN A 80 -21.29 11.32 4.72
CA GLN A 80 -20.96 12.61 4.13
C GLN A 80 -19.99 13.29 5.08
N VAL A 81 -18.70 13.29 4.74
CA VAL A 81 -17.66 13.92 5.57
C VAL A 81 -16.97 15.01 4.78
N ASP A 82 -16.73 16.12 5.46
CA ASP A 82 -15.87 17.16 4.94
C ASP A 82 -14.40 16.71 5.04
N LEU A 83 -13.94 16.09 3.95
CA LEU A 83 -12.57 15.60 3.78
C LEU A 83 -11.62 16.69 3.24
N GLY A 84 -12.03 17.96 3.15
CA GLY A 84 -11.11 19.08 2.89
C GLY A 84 -10.55 19.21 1.46
N ASN A 85 -10.29 20.48 1.11
CA ASN A 85 -9.81 21.07 -0.16
C ASN A 85 -10.80 21.28 -1.32
N GLN A 86 -12.10 21.04 -1.15
CA GLN A 86 -13.16 21.58 -2.01
C GLN A 86 -14.36 22.00 -1.14
N PRO A 87 -15.15 23.03 -1.51
CA PRO A 87 -16.28 23.54 -0.73
C PRO A 87 -17.51 22.61 -0.73
N SER A 88 -17.35 21.33 -1.07
CA SER A 88 -18.44 20.36 -1.19
C SER A 88 -18.13 19.18 -0.28
N ARG A 89 -19.04 18.83 0.63
CA ARG A 89 -18.98 17.57 1.37
C ARG A 89 -18.78 16.43 0.37
N CYS A 90 -17.73 15.63 0.56
CA CYS A 90 -17.51 14.44 -0.27
C CYS A 90 -18.28 13.29 0.37
N SER A 91 -19.16 12.67 -0.42
CA SER A 91 -19.71 11.36 -0.05
C SER A 91 -18.57 10.35 -0.05
N CYS A 92 -18.40 9.63 1.04
CA CYS A 92 -17.50 8.50 1.12
C CYS A 92 -18.24 7.24 1.55
N VAL A 93 -17.72 6.11 1.09
CA VAL A 93 -18.24 4.78 1.40
C VAL A 93 -17.15 4.05 2.17
N ILE A 94 -17.49 3.62 3.39
CA ILE A 94 -16.62 2.85 4.25
C ILE A 94 -17.02 1.40 4.16
N PHE A 95 -16.03 0.55 3.94
CA PHE A 95 -16.18 -0.90 4.05
C PHE A 95 -15.37 -1.40 5.23
N GLU A 96 -15.96 -2.26 6.06
CA GLU A 96 -15.27 -2.86 7.21
C GLU A 96 -15.46 -4.38 7.25
N THR A 97 -14.45 -5.07 7.78
CA THR A 97 -14.53 -6.48 8.16
C THR A 97 -13.86 -6.69 9.50
N LEU A 98 -14.37 -7.64 10.29
CA LEU A 98 -13.65 -8.12 11.47
C LEU A 98 -12.52 -9.05 11.02
N ASP A 99 -11.32 -8.82 11.52
CA ASP A 99 -10.25 -9.81 11.52
C ASP A 99 -10.40 -10.67 12.79
N PRO A 100 -10.90 -11.91 12.68
CA PRO A 100 -11.14 -12.78 13.83
C PRO A 100 -9.86 -13.20 14.53
N SER A 101 -8.72 -13.19 13.84
CA SER A 101 -7.42 -13.59 14.41
C SER A 101 -6.89 -12.56 15.42
N ARG A 102 -7.25 -11.29 15.24
CA ARG A 102 -6.69 -10.15 15.98
C ARG A 102 -7.72 -9.38 16.80
N GLN A 103 -9.01 -9.73 16.71
CA GLN A 103 -10.12 -9.01 17.35
C GLN A 103 -10.12 -7.51 16.98
N GLN A 104 -9.80 -7.22 15.72
CA GLN A 104 -9.68 -5.86 15.19
C GLN A 104 -10.53 -5.70 13.95
N ILE A 105 -10.99 -4.49 13.70
CA ILE A 105 -11.79 -4.17 12.52
C ILE A 105 -10.87 -3.46 11.53
N VAL A 106 -10.75 -4.04 10.33
CA VAL A 106 -10.00 -3.46 9.22
C VAL A 106 -10.98 -2.87 8.24
N GLY A 107 -10.70 -1.66 7.76
CA GLY A 107 -11.58 -0.98 6.83
C GLY A 107 -10.85 -0.17 5.77
N ILE A 108 -11.57 0.12 4.70
CA ILE A 108 -11.16 1.03 3.63
C ILE A 108 -12.23 2.09 3.41
N ILE A 109 -11.77 3.30 3.07
CA ILE A 109 -12.60 4.47 2.77
C ILE A 109 -12.45 4.74 1.28
N LEU A 110 -13.56 4.70 0.56
CA LEU A 110 -13.65 5.10 -0.85
C LEU A 110 -14.32 6.46 -0.96
N THR A 111 -13.81 7.34 -1.81
CA THR A 111 -14.54 8.54 -2.22
C THR A 111 -15.58 8.19 -3.29
N SER A 112 -16.73 8.85 -3.25
CA SER A 112 -17.73 8.82 -4.32
C SER A 112 -17.47 9.98 -5.28
N ASP A 113 -17.46 9.70 -6.58
CA ASP A 113 -17.49 10.75 -7.61
C ASP A 113 -18.94 11.22 -7.79
N ASP A 114 -19.42 12.05 -6.87
CA ASP A 114 -20.78 12.63 -6.95
C ASP A 114 -20.94 13.63 -8.11
N THR A 115 -19.84 13.97 -8.81
CA THR A 115 -19.80 14.94 -9.90
C THR A 115 -20.31 14.38 -11.24
N ILE A 116 -20.45 13.05 -11.37
CA ILE A 116 -20.91 12.40 -12.60
C ILE A 116 -22.14 11.55 -12.30
N ALA A 117 -23.32 12.08 -12.61
CA ALA A 117 -24.58 11.35 -12.52
C ALA A 117 -24.65 10.25 -13.59
N PHE A 118 -24.13 9.07 -13.28
CA PHE A 118 -24.27 7.89 -14.14
C PHE A 118 -25.70 7.35 -14.12
N ALA A 119 -26.09 6.62 -15.18
CA ALA A 119 -27.37 5.92 -15.20
C ALA A 119 -27.48 4.90 -14.04
N PRO A 120 -28.68 4.66 -13.47
CA PRO A 120 -28.86 3.79 -12.29
C PRO A 120 -28.26 2.38 -12.45
N ALA A 121 -28.34 1.80 -13.65
CA ALA A 121 -27.77 0.48 -13.93
C ALA A 121 -26.22 0.44 -13.84
N VAL A 122 -25.56 1.55 -14.20
CA VAL A 122 -24.09 1.68 -14.12
C VAL A 122 -23.68 1.85 -12.65
N GLN A 123 -24.44 2.64 -11.87
CA GLN A 123 -24.21 2.82 -10.44
C GLN A 123 -24.35 1.49 -9.67
N ILE A 124 -25.38 0.69 -9.96
CA ILE A 124 -25.56 -0.62 -9.32
C ILE A 124 -24.37 -1.55 -9.61
N LYS A 125 -23.91 -1.61 -10.86
CA LYS A 125 -22.71 -2.39 -11.21
C LYS A 125 -21.47 -1.89 -10.49
N GLN A 126 -21.29 -0.57 -10.39
CA GLN A 126 -20.14 0.01 -9.68
C GLN A 126 -20.17 -0.36 -8.19
N ILE A 127 -21.32 -0.29 -7.53
CA ILE A 127 -21.47 -0.67 -6.12
C ILE A 127 -21.14 -2.15 -5.90
N GLN A 128 -21.58 -3.03 -6.80
CA GLN A 128 -21.27 -4.47 -6.71
C GLN A 128 -19.77 -4.73 -6.89
N VAL A 129 -19.14 -4.07 -7.86
CA VAL A 129 -17.70 -4.15 -8.10
C VAL A 129 -16.91 -3.63 -6.90
N ASP A 130 -17.32 -2.49 -6.34
CA ASP A 130 -16.67 -1.91 -5.15
C ASP A 130 -16.75 -2.84 -3.96
N ARG A 131 -17.92 -3.44 -3.71
CA ARG A 131 -18.12 -4.40 -2.64
C ARG A 131 -17.25 -5.64 -2.81
N PHE A 132 -17.12 -6.16 -4.04
CA PHE A 132 -16.27 -7.30 -4.34
C PHE A 132 -14.79 -7.00 -4.14
N PHE A 133 -14.29 -5.87 -4.63
CA PHE A 133 -12.89 -5.51 -4.43
C PHE A 133 -12.60 -5.16 -2.97
N ALA A 134 -13.52 -4.50 -2.28
CA ALA A 134 -13.39 -4.21 -0.86
C ALA A 134 -13.29 -5.51 -0.04
N SER A 135 -14.12 -6.53 -0.31
CA SER A 135 -14.00 -7.81 0.37
C SER A 135 -12.68 -8.50 0.08
N LEU A 136 -12.21 -8.49 -1.17
CA LEU A 136 -10.93 -9.10 -1.54
C LEU A 136 -9.75 -8.39 -0.88
N ILE A 137 -9.72 -7.05 -0.92
CA ILE A 137 -8.67 -6.24 -0.29
C ILE A 137 -8.68 -6.50 1.21
N LEU A 138 -9.82 -6.34 1.88
CA LEU A 138 -9.91 -6.48 3.33
C LEU A 138 -9.63 -7.90 3.82
N ALA A 139 -9.99 -8.94 3.05
CA ALA A 139 -9.67 -10.33 3.40
C ALA A 139 -8.16 -10.63 3.33
N ASN A 140 -7.41 -9.90 2.50
CA ASN A 140 -6.00 -10.14 2.23
C ASN A 140 -5.06 -9.10 2.85
N ILE A 141 -5.58 -7.97 3.33
CA ILE A 141 -4.80 -7.02 4.11
C ILE A 141 -4.28 -7.72 5.36
N ARG A 142 -2.97 -7.65 5.56
CA ARG A 142 -2.27 -8.13 6.75
C ARG A 142 -1.56 -6.94 7.36
N ILE A 143 -2.21 -6.30 8.35
CA ILE A 143 -1.61 -5.18 9.09
C ILE A 143 -1.33 -5.66 10.49
N ASP A 144 -0.05 -5.77 10.82
CA ASP A 144 0.36 -6.03 12.19
C ASP A 144 0.49 -4.72 12.96
N ILE A 145 -0.50 -4.41 13.79
CA ILE A 145 -0.41 -3.25 14.71
C ILE A 145 0.29 -3.60 16.03
N ALA A 146 0.65 -4.87 16.25
CA ALA A 146 1.24 -5.28 17.52
C ALA A 146 2.62 -4.63 17.70
N VAL A 147 2.90 -4.22 18.93
CA VAL A 147 4.16 -3.62 19.33
C VAL A 147 4.85 -4.55 20.32
N ASP A 148 6.09 -4.91 20.03
CA ASP A 148 6.93 -5.68 20.95
C ASP A 148 7.61 -4.72 21.94
N ARG A 149 7.02 -4.58 23.12
CA ARG A 149 7.52 -3.67 24.16
C ARG A 149 8.84 -4.14 24.77
N ASP A 150 9.10 -5.44 24.78
CA ASP A 150 10.31 -6.00 25.36
C ASP A 150 11.52 -5.68 24.47
N VAL A 151 11.34 -5.74 23.15
CA VAL A 151 12.33 -5.27 22.18
C VAL A 151 12.51 -3.76 22.30
N LEU A 152 11.43 -2.98 22.30
CA LEU A 152 11.51 -1.52 22.35
C LEU A 152 12.17 -0.99 23.63
N GLY A 153 12.04 -1.69 24.75
CA GLY A 153 12.72 -1.33 25.99
C GLY A 153 14.25 -1.52 25.96
N LYS A 154 14.77 -2.24 24.96
CA LYS A 154 16.19 -2.61 24.86
C LYS A 154 16.95 -1.88 23.76
N ILE A 155 16.26 -1.15 22.88
CA ILE A 155 16.87 -0.54 21.70
C ILE A 155 16.70 0.98 21.68
N ASP A 156 17.68 1.67 21.08
CA ASP A 156 17.46 3.01 20.54
C ASP A 156 16.89 2.87 19.13
N VAL A 157 15.59 3.13 18.99
CA VAL A 157 14.84 2.92 17.74
C VAL A 157 15.41 3.74 16.59
N GLU A 158 15.77 5.01 16.82
CA GLU A 158 16.23 5.88 15.75
C GLU A 158 17.65 5.48 15.32
N ALA A 159 18.54 5.18 16.27
CA ALA A 159 19.89 4.71 15.97
C ALA A 159 19.89 3.36 15.23
N VAL A 160 19.06 2.40 15.65
CA VAL A 160 18.91 1.11 14.95
C VAL A 160 18.36 1.31 13.55
N THR A 161 17.36 2.18 13.39
CA THR A 161 16.78 2.49 12.07
C THR A 161 17.84 3.04 11.13
N ASP A 162 18.63 4.03 11.59
CA ASP A 162 19.70 4.61 10.77
C ASP A 162 20.79 3.59 10.45
N CYS A 163 21.16 2.72 11.40
CA CYS A 163 22.13 1.65 11.17
C CYS A 163 21.68 0.70 10.05
N ILE A 164 20.40 0.28 10.04
CA ILE A 164 19.85 -0.58 8.99
C ILE A 164 19.84 0.13 7.63
N VAL A 165 19.51 1.42 7.61
CA VAL A 165 19.54 2.23 6.37
C VAL A 165 20.95 2.33 5.82
N ASP A 166 21.95 2.53 6.68
CA ASP A 166 23.35 2.62 6.27
C ASP A 166 23.91 1.27 5.82
N LEU A 167 23.49 0.16 6.44
CA LEU A 167 23.82 -1.18 5.96
C LEU A 167 23.29 -1.42 4.55
N PHE A 168 22.06 -0.98 4.26
CA PHE A 168 21.46 -1.11 2.93
C PHE A 168 22.25 -0.29 1.90
N ASP A 169 22.54 0.97 2.20
CA ASP A 169 23.30 1.87 1.32
C ASP A 169 24.68 1.28 0.97
N ARG A 170 25.36 0.71 1.97
CA ARG A 170 26.71 0.15 1.81
C ARG A 170 26.76 -1.20 1.10
N LYS A 171 25.79 -2.08 1.35
CA LYS A 171 25.89 -3.51 0.93
C LYS A 171 24.97 -3.89 -0.22
N LEU A 172 23.81 -3.24 -0.36
CA LEU A 172 22.78 -3.66 -1.31
C LEU A 172 22.37 -2.58 -2.31
N ARG A 173 22.62 -1.29 -2.04
CA ARG A 173 22.24 -0.24 -2.99
C ARG A 173 23.05 -0.39 -4.29
N TYR A 174 22.31 -0.52 -5.40
CA TYR A 174 22.87 -0.34 -6.72
C TYR A 174 22.97 1.16 -7.04
N VAL A 175 24.19 1.69 -7.10
CA VAL A 175 24.44 3.10 -7.41
C VAL A 175 24.41 3.29 -8.92
N SER A 176 23.53 4.17 -9.40
CA SER A 176 23.42 4.54 -10.81
C SER A 176 23.48 6.05 -10.98
N ASN A 177 23.87 6.53 -12.16
CA ASN A 177 24.05 7.96 -12.43
C ASN A 177 22.78 8.81 -12.22
N CYS A 178 21.61 8.18 -12.18
CA CYS A 178 20.32 8.83 -12.05
C CYS A 178 19.49 8.31 -10.87
N ASP A 179 20.13 7.67 -9.88
CA ASP A 179 19.40 7.27 -8.68
C ASP A 179 18.87 8.50 -7.91
N LYS A 180 17.80 8.26 -7.15
CA LYS A 180 17.13 9.30 -6.36
C LYS A 180 17.43 9.15 -4.87
N TRP A 181 18.51 8.47 -4.50
CA TRP A 181 18.82 8.19 -3.10
C TRP A 181 18.96 9.48 -2.29
N ASP A 182 19.80 10.40 -2.76
CA ASP A 182 20.01 11.71 -2.13
C ASP A 182 18.90 12.72 -2.42
N GLN A 183 18.01 12.43 -3.38
CA GLN A 183 16.87 13.27 -3.76
C GLN A 183 15.60 12.93 -2.94
N GLY A 184 15.78 12.37 -1.73
CA GLY A 184 14.69 11.98 -0.82
C GLY A 184 14.39 10.49 -0.80
N GLY A 185 15.00 9.68 -1.67
CA GLY A 185 14.86 8.22 -1.65
C GLY A 185 15.31 7.60 -0.34
N ARG A 186 16.43 8.08 0.23
CA ARG A 186 16.92 7.65 1.55
C ARG A 186 15.88 7.90 2.65
N SER A 187 15.22 9.06 2.64
CA SER A 187 14.21 9.41 3.64
C SER A 187 12.97 8.52 3.53
N VAL A 188 12.51 8.22 2.31
CA VAL A 188 11.39 7.30 2.07
C VAL A 188 11.73 5.88 2.55
N PHE A 189 12.93 5.42 2.24
CA PHE A 189 13.41 4.11 2.70
C PHE A 189 13.53 4.06 4.23
N ARG A 190 14.10 5.09 4.85
CA ARG A 190 14.22 5.22 6.30
C ARG A 190 12.85 5.16 6.98
N GLU A 191 11.85 5.87 6.46
CA GLU A 191 10.49 5.82 7.04
C GLU A 191 9.89 4.42 6.93
N SER A 192 10.14 3.72 5.82
CA SER A 192 9.69 2.34 5.63
C SER A 192 10.35 1.39 6.64
N VAL A 193 11.66 1.52 6.90
CA VAL A 193 12.36 0.75 7.95
C VAL A 193 11.86 1.13 9.34
N SER A 194 11.67 2.43 9.60
CA SER A 194 11.20 2.96 10.87
C SER A 194 9.84 2.39 11.26
N HIS A 195 8.98 2.13 10.27
CA HIS A 195 7.70 1.48 10.48
C HIS A 195 7.83 0.12 11.18
N PHE A 196 8.89 -0.65 10.93
CA PHE A 196 9.12 -1.94 11.60
C PHE A 196 9.83 -1.75 12.95
N THR A 197 10.90 -0.95 12.99
CA THR A 197 11.73 -0.77 14.19
C THR A 197 10.96 -0.12 15.34
N ARG A 198 10.10 0.87 15.07
CA ARG A 198 9.21 1.51 16.07
C ARG A 198 8.18 0.57 16.69
N ARG A 199 7.95 -0.60 16.09
CA ARG A 199 7.07 -1.64 16.63
C ARG A 199 7.84 -2.82 17.23
N GLY A 200 9.18 -2.79 17.21
CA GLY A 200 10.00 -3.93 17.63
C GLY A 200 9.80 -5.16 16.73
N LYS A 201 9.46 -4.95 15.45
CA LYS A 201 9.16 -6.02 14.49
C LYS A 201 10.31 -6.25 13.53
N ARG A 202 10.46 -7.51 13.10
CA ARG A 202 11.38 -7.90 12.03
C ARG A 202 11.16 -7.03 10.79
N VAL A 203 12.26 -6.54 10.21
CA VAL A 203 12.19 -5.76 8.96
C VAL A 203 12.02 -6.71 7.78
N GLU A 204 10.99 -6.50 6.95
CA GLU A 204 10.76 -7.32 5.77
C GLU A 204 11.12 -6.58 4.48
N PHE A 205 11.95 -7.21 3.66
CA PHE A 205 12.36 -6.73 2.34
C PHE A 205 11.73 -7.60 1.26
N CYS A 206 11.25 -6.98 0.19
CA CYS A 206 10.75 -7.69 -0.99
C CYS A 206 11.60 -7.30 -2.19
N LEU A 207 12.24 -8.28 -2.82
CA LEU A 207 13.09 -8.10 -3.98
C LEU A 207 12.54 -8.89 -5.17
N PRO A 208 11.96 -8.21 -6.17
CA PRO A 208 11.72 -8.80 -7.48
C PRO A 208 13.08 -9.04 -8.15
N ALA A 209 13.52 -10.29 -8.23
CA ALA A 209 14.83 -10.64 -8.79
C ALA A 209 14.88 -12.12 -9.20
N PHE A 210 15.96 -12.48 -9.90
CA PHE A 210 16.19 -13.81 -10.44
C PHE A 210 15.02 -14.28 -11.33
N PRO A 211 14.69 -13.53 -12.41
CA PRO A 211 13.82 -14.06 -13.46
C PRO A 211 14.47 -15.34 -14.01
N CYS A 212 13.65 -16.30 -14.41
CA CYS A 212 14.14 -17.54 -15.04
C CYS A 212 15.18 -17.19 -16.13
N LYS A 213 16.32 -17.88 -16.13
CA LYS A 213 17.36 -17.67 -17.15
C LYS A 213 16.72 -17.75 -18.54
N SER A 214 17.09 -16.82 -19.42
CA SER A 214 16.50 -16.70 -20.77
C SER A 214 16.53 -18.04 -21.51
N SER A 215 15.43 -18.46 -22.13
CA SER A 215 15.33 -19.67 -22.97
C SER A 215 16.16 -19.61 -24.27
N SER A 216 16.88 -18.50 -24.52
CA SER A 216 17.76 -18.37 -25.68
C SER A 216 19.05 -19.17 -25.51
N THR A 217 19.12 -20.33 -26.16
CA THR A 217 20.25 -21.28 -26.19
C THR A 217 21.59 -20.70 -26.65
N GLY A 218 21.61 -19.47 -27.20
CA GLY A 218 22.83 -18.77 -27.62
C GLY A 218 23.47 -17.84 -26.57
N LYS A 219 22.84 -17.62 -25.41
CA LYS A 219 23.30 -16.66 -24.39
C LYS A 219 23.46 -17.24 -22.98
N VAL A 220 23.24 -18.54 -22.80
CA VAL A 220 23.35 -19.21 -21.50
C VAL A 220 24.19 -20.46 -21.63
N LEU A 221 25.18 -20.61 -20.74
CA LEU A 221 26.08 -21.77 -20.68
C LEU A 221 25.42 -22.99 -20.01
N SER A 222 24.35 -22.82 -19.22
CA SER A 222 23.50 -23.89 -18.68
C SER A 222 22.23 -23.33 -18.01
N GLU A 223 21.27 -24.21 -17.69
CA GLU A 223 20.08 -23.90 -16.86
C GLU A 223 20.39 -23.75 -15.36
N ALA A 224 21.60 -24.10 -14.91
CA ALA A 224 21.98 -24.06 -13.50
C ALA A 224 22.33 -22.62 -13.04
N PRO A 225 22.13 -22.29 -11.75
CA PRO A 225 22.55 -21.01 -11.21
C PRO A 225 24.04 -20.75 -11.45
N ASP A 226 24.40 -19.51 -11.79
CA ASP A 226 25.79 -19.13 -12.04
C ASP A 226 26.43 -18.50 -10.80
N LEU A 227 27.75 -18.29 -10.88
CA LEU A 227 28.52 -17.71 -9.79
C LEU A 227 28.05 -16.30 -9.42
N GLY A 228 27.52 -15.53 -10.38
CA GLY A 228 26.97 -14.21 -10.11
C GLY A 228 25.73 -14.29 -9.23
N GLU A 229 24.85 -15.25 -9.50
CA GLU A 229 23.67 -15.50 -8.67
C GLU A 229 24.04 -16.00 -7.28
N TYR A 230 25.03 -16.89 -7.16
CA TYR A 230 25.57 -17.31 -5.86
C TYR A 230 26.09 -16.12 -5.05
N MET A 231 26.94 -15.28 -5.65
CA MET A 231 27.52 -14.10 -4.99
C MET A 231 26.45 -13.09 -4.57
N ALA A 232 25.40 -12.91 -5.38
CA ALA A 232 24.28 -12.05 -5.05
C ALA A 232 23.49 -12.57 -3.83
N LEU A 233 23.19 -13.87 -3.80
CA LEU A 233 22.51 -14.51 -2.66
C LEU A 233 23.37 -14.49 -1.39
N GLU A 234 24.67 -14.72 -1.50
CA GLU A 234 25.61 -14.65 -0.39
C GLU A 234 25.69 -13.23 0.20
N ASN A 235 25.75 -12.20 -0.66
CA ASN A 235 25.73 -10.82 -0.22
C ASN A 235 24.40 -10.44 0.47
N MET A 236 23.26 -10.89 -0.06
CA MET A 236 21.95 -10.71 0.58
C MET A 236 21.88 -11.41 1.94
N HIS A 237 22.41 -12.62 2.06
CA HIS A 237 22.47 -13.35 3.32
C HIS A 237 23.31 -12.62 4.36
N ASN A 238 24.52 -12.18 3.99
CA ASN A 238 25.41 -11.42 4.86
C ASN A 238 24.77 -10.12 5.34
N PHE A 239 24.06 -9.40 4.45
CA PHE A 239 23.31 -8.20 4.82
C PHE A 239 22.27 -8.47 5.91
N ILE A 240 21.52 -9.58 5.83
CA ILE A 240 20.54 -9.96 6.85
C ILE A 240 21.24 -10.28 8.18
N GLN A 241 22.37 -10.99 8.14
CA GLN A 241 23.15 -11.29 9.35
C GLN A 241 23.68 -10.03 10.05
N ASP A 242 24.11 -9.02 9.29
CA ASP A 242 24.54 -7.75 9.91
C ASP A 242 23.38 -7.04 10.61
N ILE A 243 22.17 -7.10 10.05
CA ILE A 243 20.99 -6.54 10.69
C ILE A 243 20.68 -7.30 11.98
N GLU A 244 20.70 -8.64 11.95
CA GLU A 244 20.46 -9.48 13.14
C GLU A 244 21.47 -9.21 14.27
N ALA A 245 22.70 -8.83 13.93
CA ALA A 245 23.73 -8.48 14.90
C ALA A 245 23.44 -7.16 15.65
N VAL A 246 22.74 -6.21 15.02
CA VAL A 246 22.42 -4.89 15.61
C VAL A 246 20.95 -4.75 16.05
N TYR A 247 20.08 -5.63 15.55
CA TYR A 247 18.64 -5.60 15.79
C TYR A 247 18.10 -7.02 15.99
N GLU A 248 17.77 -7.36 17.23
CA GLU A 248 17.42 -8.73 17.63
C GLU A 248 16.23 -9.36 16.86
N PRO A 249 15.14 -8.64 16.53
CA PRO A 249 14.09 -9.18 15.66
C PRO A 249 14.56 -9.56 14.25
N GLY A 250 15.70 -8.99 13.82
CA GLY A 250 16.37 -9.27 12.56
C GLY A 250 15.67 -8.71 11.34
N ALA A 251 15.97 -9.33 10.20
CA ALA A 251 15.34 -9.02 8.93
C ALA A 251 14.96 -10.30 8.16
N LYS A 252 14.06 -10.15 7.20
CA LYS A 252 13.70 -11.20 6.24
C LYS A 252 13.68 -10.63 4.84
N LEU A 253 14.33 -11.28 3.89
CA LEU A 253 14.31 -10.91 2.49
C LEU A 253 13.51 -11.95 1.68
N TRP A 254 12.44 -11.49 1.05
CA TRP A 254 11.60 -12.27 0.15
C TRP A 254 12.04 -12.03 -1.29
N ILE A 255 12.50 -13.09 -1.95
CA ILE A 255 12.79 -13.06 -3.38
C ILE A 255 11.52 -13.43 -4.15
N ILE A 256 11.05 -12.51 -4.99
CA ILE A 256 9.88 -12.70 -5.83
C ILE A 256 10.40 -12.91 -7.26
N SER A 257 10.46 -14.16 -7.71
CA SER A 257 10.88 -14.46 -9.08
C SER A 257 9.77 -14.06 -10.06
N ASP A 258 10.10 -13.25 -11.07
CA ASP A 258 9.12 -12.76 -12.06
C ASP A 258 9.07 -13.57 -13.37
N GLY A 259 9.81 -14.69 -13.45
CA GLY A 259 10.11 -15.38 -14.71
C GLY A 259 8.90 -15.88 -15.52
N HIS A 260 7.70 -15.95 -14.94
CA HIS A 260 6.48 -16.44 -15.60
C HIS A 260 5.50 -15.34 -16.03
N VAL A 261 5.75 -14.07 -15.68
CA VAL A 261 4.82 -12.96 -15.98
C VAL A 261 4.94 -12.51 -17.45
N PHE A 262 6.03 -12.87 -18.13
CA PHE A 262 6.33 -12.41 -19.50
C PHE A 262 6.33 -13.51 -20.57
N SER A 263 6.03 -14.77 -20.20
CA SER A 263 6.03 -15.90 -21.15
C SER A 263 4.90 -15.81 -22.19
N ASP A 264 3.80 -15.14 -21.85
CA ASP A 264 2.55 -15.12 -22.64
C ASP A 264 2.39 -13.87 -23.53
N CYS A 265 3.37 -12.96 -23.61
CA CYS A 265 3.28 -11.74 -24.44
C CYS A 265 4.07 -11.83 -25.76
N SER A 266 4.46 -13.03 -26.18
CA SER A 266 5.20 -13.25 -27.42
C SER A 266 4.55 -14.30 -28.33
N GLU A 267 3.24 -14.16 -28.57
CA GLU A 267 2.56 -14.67 -29.77
C GLU A 267 1.85 -13.53 -30.53
#